data_AF-A0AAU6AT97-F1
#
_entry.id   AF-A0AAU6AT97-F1
#
_cell.length_a   1.000
_cell.length_b   1.000
_cell.length_c   1.000
_cell.angle_alpha   90.00
_cell.angle_beta   90.00
_cell.angle_gamma   90.00
#
_symmetry.space_group_name_H-M   'P 1'
#
loop_
_entity.id
_entity.type
_entity.pdbx_description
1 polymer ?
#
loop_
_entity_poly.entity_id
_entity_poly.type
_entity_poly.pdbx_seq_one_letter_code
_entity_poly.pdbx_strand_id
1 'polypeptide(L)'
;MNFRTHPYRTVSLLIVAVLAFWTLVAYGVGLVWDKVFGPQAPTSLPAPWPSAGGSAVRTVPLPTGEMMAALPFRTAADALCTAIPEQTWSKLLGGPVALEIDGQGSCHVVTATLSLRAHLASAADDIVIGARRPVTVAGHRATLTGDQGAADAKLSVTIADAAPTTWVDPELTFALTRHPAADPDTDLLALVQGIGNAVVPAVTAPGPSLPRVVANALPPRQVSSVPGIGIADSALPMAAWQLCTQLAQTLGRPITDTQPRPDGSCDTQSGAILASASYSPPAWSDKEQSWPDSVAGRPARFDGTTVVVKLRDDSDQSVQIRYSVARSHNERQDLQDFADRMMPPLLGR
;
A
#
# COMPACT_ATOMS: atom_id res chain seq x y z
N MET A 1 -6.47 61.88 -63.61
CA MET A 1 -6.77 61.00 -62.46
C MET A 1 -5.56 60.12 -62.20
N ASN A 2 -4.75 60.47 -61.19
CA ASN A 2 -3.47 59.81 -60.90
C ASN A 2 -3.70 58.56 -60.04
N PHE A 3 -3.73 57.38 -60.64
CA PHE A 3 -3.55 56.12 -59.92
C PHE A 3 -2.07 55.89 -59.66
N ARG A 4 -1.53 56.47 -58.58
CA ARG A 4 -0.28 55.98 -57.98
C ARG A 4 -0.58 54.65 -57.29
N THR A 5 -0.56 53.58 -58.07
CA THR A 5 -0.51 52.21 -57.56
C THR A 5 0.76 52.07 -56.72
N HIS A 6 0.62 51.84 -55.41
CA HIS A 6 1.73 51.53 -54.52
C HIS A 6 2.07 50.03 -54.64
N PRO A 7 3.05 49.62 -55.46
CA PRO A 7 3.35 48.20 -55.69
C PRO A 7 3.72 47.47 -54.39
N TYR A 8 4.26 48.20 -53.41
CA TYR A 8 4.64 47.68 -52.10
C TYR A 8 3.45 47.16 -51.28
N ARG A 9 2.26 47.78 -51.38
CA ARG A 9 1.08 47.32 -50.61
C ARG A 9 0.57 45.98 -51.13
N THR A 10 0.52 45.81 -52.45
CA THR A 10 0.07 44.57 -53.09
C THR A 10 1.06 43.43 -52.81
N VAL A 11 2.36 43.72 -52.87
CA VAL A 11 3.41 42.74 -52.54
C VAL A 11 3.37 42.36 -51.06
N SER A 12 3.22 43.31 -50.13
CA SER A 12 3.09 43.00 -48.71
C SER A 12 1.86 42.16 -48.39
N LEU A 13 0.70 42.45 -49.01
CA LEU A 13 -0.51 41.65 -48.83
C LEU A 13 -0.36 40.23 -49.37
N LEU A 14 0.32 40.05 -50.51
CA LEU A 14 0.62 38.73 -51.05
C LEU A 14 1.55 37.94 -50.12
N ILE A 15 2.59 38.56 -49.56
CA ILE A 15 3.50 37.88 -48.62
C ILE A 15 2.75 37.44 -47.37
N VAL A 16 1.90 38.31 -46.79
CA VAL A 16 1.10 37.98 -45.60
C VAL A 16 0.11 36.85 -45.91
N ALA A 17 -0.56 36.89 -47.05
CA ALA A 17 -1.51 35.84 -47.46
C ALA A 17 -0.81 34.49 -47.66
N VAL A 18 0.38 34.46 -48.27
CA VAL A 18 1.18 33.25 -48.47
C VAL A 18 1.66 32.69 -47.13
N LEU A 19 2.15 33.53 -46.23
CA LEU A 19 2.58 33.08 -44.89
C LEU A 19 1.39 32.52 -44.09
N ALA A 20 0.24 33.20 -44.10
CA ALA A 20 -0.98 32.73 -43.43
C ALA A 20 -1.50 31.41 -44.03
N PHE A 21 -1.39 31.22 -45.34
CA PHE A 21 -1.74 29.96 -46.00
C PHE A 21 -0.83 28.82 -45.53
N TRP A 22 0.49 29.03 -45.53
CA TRP A 22 1.43 27.99 -45.09
C TRP A 22 1.34 27.67 -43.61
N THR A 23 1.03 28.65 -42.74
CA THR A 23 0.79 28.35 -41.31
C THR A 23 -0.49 27.54 -41.11
N LEU A 24 -1.57 27.85 -41.84
CA LEU A 24 -2.80 27.06 -41.80
C LEU A 24 -2.61 25.65 -42.36
N VAL A 25 -1.86 25.50 -43.46
CA VAL A 25 -1.53 24.19 -44.03
C VAL A 25 -0.64 23.39 -43.07
N ALA A 26 0.40 23.98 -42.50
CA ALA A 26 1.27 23.31 -41.54
C ALA A 26 0.50 22.88 -40.28
N TYR A 27 -0.41 23.73 -39.78
CA TYR A 27 -1.28 23.40 -38.66
C TYR A 27 -2.25 22.27 -39.00
N GLY A 28 -2.89 22.34 -40.18
CA GLY A 28 -3.80 21.29 -40.66
C GLY A 28 -3.10 19.96 -40.90
N VAL A 29 -1.89 19.98 -41.47
CA VAL A 29 -1.04 18.80 -41.66
C VAL A 29 -0.61 18.24 -40.31
N GLY A 30 -0.24 19.08 -39.34
CA GLY A 30 0.08 18.65 -37.98
C GLY A 30 -1.08 17.91 -37.30
N LEU A 31 -2.30 18.46 -37.38
CA LEU A 31 -3.50 17.83 -36.82
C LEU A 31 -3.84 16.49 -37.49
N VAL A 32 -3.69 16.40 -38.82
CA VAL A 32 -3.91 15.15 -39.55
C VAL A 32 -2.81 14.15 -39.24
N TRP A 33 -1.55 14.59 -39.15
CA TRP A 33 -0.41 13.74 -38.82
C TRP A 33 -0.55 13.14 -37.43
N ASP A 34 -0.90 13.93 -36.42
CA ASP A 34 -1.12 13.42 -35.06
C ASP A 34 -2.32 12.47 -34.99
N LYS A 35 -3.36 12.66 -35.81
CA LYS A 35 -4.50 11.73 -35.87
C LYS A 35 -4.22 10.44 -36.64
N VAL A 36 -3.42 10.49 -37.70
CA VAL A 36 -3.20 9.34 -38.62
C VAL A 36 -1.94 8.56 -38.25
N PHE A 37 -0.89 9.27 -37.81
CA PHE A 37 0.44 8.72 -37.52
C PHE A 37 0.89 8.97 -36.07
N GLY A 38 0.04 9.59 -35.24
CA GLY A 38 0.32 9.73 -33.81
C GLY A 38 0.47 8.37 -33.13
N PRO A 39 1.10 8.34 -31.93
CA PRO A 39 1.25 7.11 -31.17
C PRO A 39 -0.12 6.49 -30.91
N GLN A 40 -0.27 5.23 -31.31
CA GLN A 40 -1.50 4.49 -31.08
C GLN A 40 -1.59 4.06 -29.60
N ALA A 41 -2.81 3.99 -29.08
CA ALA A 41 -3.02 3.41 -27.77
C ALA A 41 -2.50 1.96 -27.74
N PRO A 42 -1.79 1.55 -26.69
CA PRO A 42 -1.49 0.13 -26.47
C PRO A 42 -2.80 -0.68 -26.42
N THR A 43 -2.76 -1.87 -27.03
CA THR A 43 -3.91 -2.78 -27.11
C THR A 43 -3.76 -4.03 -26.24
N SER A 44 -2.56 -4.24 -25.69
CA SER A 44 -2.23 -5.35 -24.81
C SER A 44 -1.76 -4.85 -23.45
N LEU A 45 -1.83 -5.73 -22.45
CA LEU A 45 -1.24 -5.46 -21.13
C LEU A 45 0.28 -5.22 -21.24
N PRO A 46 0.85 -4.42 -20.33
CA PRO A 46 2.30 -4.27 -20.22
C PRO A 46 2.98 -5.62 -19.97
N ALA A 47 4.12 -5.84 -20.64
CA ALA A 47 4.97 -7.01 -20.43
C ALA A 47 6.45 -6.58 -20.43
N PRO A 48 7.32 -7.16 -19.59
CA PRO A 48 7.05 -8.25 -18.63
C PRO A 48 6.23 -7.80 -17.40
N TRP A 49 5.58 -8.76 -16.74
CA TRP A 49 4.81 -8.56 -15.51
C TRP A 49 5.15 -9.64 -14.46
N PRO A 50 5.30 -9.34 -13.17
CA PRO A 50 5.33 -7.99 -12.55
C PRO A 50 6.41 -7.08 -13.15
N SER A 51 6.23 -5.77 -12.99
CA SER A 51 7.15 -4.73 -13.42
C SER A 51 8.48 -4.79 -12.66
N ALA A 52 9.50 -4.06 -13.13
CA ALA A 52 10.80 -4.04 -12.47
C ALA A 52 10.68 -3.50 -11.03
N GLY A 53 11.01 -4.33 -10.05
CA GLY A 53 10.86 -4.04 -8.62
C GLY A 53 9.45 -4.32 -8.08
N GLY A 54 8.50 -4.67 -8.93
CA GLY A 54 7.19 -5.17 -8.53
C GLY A 54 7.25 -6.65 -8.09
N SER A 55 6.24 -7.08 -7.33
CA SER A 55 6.07 -8.47 -6.90
C SER A 55 4.64 -8.95 -7.15
N ALA A 56 4.48 -10.27 -7.29
CA ALA A 56 3.17 -10.87 -7.47
C ALA A 56 2.29 -10.64 -6.24
N VAL A 57 1.01 -10.35 -6.47
CA VAL A 57 0.02 -10.22 -5.40
C VAL A 57 -0.18 -11.56 -4.72
N ARG A 58 -0.19 -11.57 -3.40
CA ARG A 58 -0.53 -12.74 -2.58
C ARG A 58 -1.84 -12.51 -1.84
N THR A 59 -2.52 -13.60 -1.51
CA THR A 59 -3.73 -13.53 -0.67
C THR A 59 -3.32 -13.31 0.77
N VAL A 60 -3.91 -12.30 1.41
CA VAL A 60 -3.76 -12.00 2.84
C VAL A 60 -5.14 -11.91 3.50
N PRO A 61 -5.25 -12.16 4.81
CA PRO A 61 -6.50 -11.92 5.52
C PRO A 61 -6.87 -10.45 5.48
N LEU A 62 -8.10 -10.15 5.08
CA LEU A 62 -8.65 -8.80 5.15
C LEU A 62 -9.07 -8.49 6.59
N PRO A 63 -8.46 -7.50 7.26
CA PRO A 63 -8.98 -7.03 8.53
C PRO A 63 -10.34 -6.36 8.31
N THR A 64 -11.16 -6.35 9.36
CA THR A 64 -12.45 -5.64 9.36
C THR A 64 -12.34 -4.35 10.16
N GLY A 65 -13.27 -3.43 9.93
CA GLY A 65 -13.35 -2.15 10.62
C GLY A 65 -12.15 -1.26 10.34
N GLU A 66 -11.72 -0.52 11.36
CA GLU A 66 -10.63 0.46 11.23
C GLU A 66 -9.24 -0.19 11.27
N MET A 67 -9.14 -1.50 11.54
CA MET A 67 -7.86 -2.22 11.59
C MET A 67 -7.13 -2.25 10.25
N MET A 68 -7.84 -2.00 9.13
CA MET A 68 -7.22 -1.80 7.82
C MET A 68 -6.19 -0.66 7.86
N ALA A 69 -6.48 0.44 8.56
CA ALA A 69 -5.59 1.59 8.67
C ALA A 69 -4.30 1.31 9.48
N ALA A 70 -4.22 0.18 10.17
CA ALA A 70 -3.04 -0.24 10.94
C ALA A 70 -2.34 -1.48 10.34
N LEU A 71 -2.62 -1.81 9.08
CA LEU A 71 -1.87 -2.82 8.36
C LEU A 71 -0.49 -2.29 7.96
N PRO A 72 0.56 -3.12 8.03
CA PRO A 72 1.82 -2.77 7.40
C PRO A 72 1.67 -2.56 5.89
N PHE A 73 2.39 -1.58 5.33
CA PHE A 73 2.22 -1.12 3.95
C PHE A 73 2.12 -2.25 2.91
N ARG A 74 3.04 -3.23 2.90
CA ARG A 74 3.02 -4.31 1.92
C ARG A 74 1.82 -5.23 2.09
N THR A 75 1.47 -5.56 3.34
CA THR A 75 0.26 -6.34 3.64
C THR A 75 -0.99 -5.57 3.22
N ALA A 76 -1.03 -4.25 3.45
CA ALA A 76 -2.13 -3.40 3.01
C ALA A 76 -2.27 -3.41 1.48
N ALA A 77 -1.17 -3.38 0.74
CA ALA A 77 -1.18 -3.45 -0.71
C ALA A 77 -1.72 -4.80 -1.23
N ASP A 78 -1.26 -5.93 -0.65
CA ASP A 78 -1.81 -7.25 -0.96
C ASP A 78 -3.32 -7.32 -0.66
N ALA A 79 -3.74 -6.79 0.48
CA ALA A 79 -5.14 -6.70 0.87
C ALA A 79 -5.95 -5.85 -0.12
N LEU A 80 -5.44 -4.69 -0.54
CA LEU A 80 -6.10 -3.79 -1.49
C LEU A 80 -6.25 -4.41 -2.88
N CYS A 81 -5.21 -5.10 -3.37
CA CYS A 81 -5.26 -5.77 -4.66
C CYS A 81 -6.23 -6.96 -4.65
N THR A 82 -6.36 -7.64 -3.52
CA THR A 82 -7.28 -8.78 -3.35
C THR A 82 -8.65 -8.41 -2.77
N ALA A 83 -8.90 -7.12 -2.50
CA ALA A 83 -10.14 -6.64 -1.89
C ALA A 83 -11.38 -6.96 -2.74
N ILE A 84 -11.24 -6.97 -4.07
CA ILE A 84 -12.28 -7.36 -5.00
C ILE A 84 -11.74 -8.38 -6.01
N PRO A 85 -12.59 -9.28 -6.56
CA PRO A 85 -12.15 -10.25 -7.56
C PRO A 85 -11.57 -9.59 -8.82
N GLU A 86 -10.61 -10.23 -9.47
CA GLU A 86 -10.00 -9.78 -10.71
C GLU A 86 -11.02 -9.47 -11.82
N GLN A 87 -12.12 -10.24 -11.89
CA GLN A 87 -13.21 -9.99 -12.83
C GLN A 87 -13.92 -8.66 -12.56
N THR A 88 -13.99 -8.26 -11.28
CA THR A 88 -14.56 -6.96 -10.87
C THR A 88 -13.62 -5.84 -11.25
N TRP A 89 -12.31 -5.99 -11.02
CA TRP A 89 -11.30 -5.06 -11.51
C TRP A 89 -11.37 -4.86 -13.02
N SER A 90 -11.41 -5.98 -13.76
CA SER A 90 -11.51 -5.98 -15.22
C SER A 90 -12.76 -5.24 -15.72
N LYS A 91 -13.90 -5.46 -15.05
CA LYS A 91 -15.15 -4.77 -15.38
C LYS A 91 -15.08 -3.27 -15.09
N LEU A 92 -14.52 -2.87 -13.93
CA LEU A 92 -14.39 -1.46 -13.56
C LEU A 92 -13.48 -0.72 -14.53
N LEU A 93 -12.34 -1.31 -14.89
CA LEU A 93 -11.32 -0.68 -15.73
C LEU A 93 -11.52 -0.91 -17.23
N GLY A 94 -12.60 -1.59 -17.64
CA GLY A 94 -13.01 -1.71 -19.04
C GLY A 94 -12.20 -2.70 -19.89
N GLY A 95 -11.55 -3.70 -19.29
CA GLY A 95 -10.75 -4.68 -20.03
C GLY A 95 -9.92 -5.60 -19.16
N PRO A 96 -9.09 -6.48 -19.74
CA PRO A 96 -8.15 -7.30 -18.99
C PRO A 96 -7.26 -6.43 -18.08
N VAL A 97 -6.93 -6.96 -16.91
CA VAL A 97 -6.09 -6.29 -15.92
C VAL A 97 -4.87 -7.13 -15.57
N ALA A 98 -3.79 -6.48 -15.17
CA ALA A 98 -2.69 -7.11 -14.45
C ALA A 98 -2.55 -6.45 -13.09
N LEU A 99 -2.31 -7.24 -12.04
CA LEU A 99 -2.15 -6.79 -10.67
C LEU A 99 -0.74 -7.09 -10.17
N GLU A 100 -0.17 -6.17 -9.42
CA GLU A 100 1.09 -6.34 -8.72
C GLU A 100 1.10 -5.52 -7.42
N ILE A 101 2.06 -5.84 -6.57
CA ILE A 101 2.54 -4.88 -5.59
C ILE A 101 3.71 -4.17 -6.26
N ASP A 102 3.56 -2.87 -6.53
CA ASP A 102 4.60 -2.13 -7.24
C ASP A 102 5.86 -1.99 -6.37
N GLY A 103 6.93 -1.48 -6.98
CA GLY A 103 8.14 -1.15 -6.23
C GLY A 103 7.83 -0.26 -5.02
N GLN A 104 6.78 0.56 -5.09
CA GLN A 104 6.32 1.45 -4.02
C GLN A 104 5.62 0.79 -2.84
N GLY A 105 5.42 -0.53 -2.88
CA GLY A 105 4.63 -1.22 -1.89
C GLY A 105 3.15 -0.81 -1.94
N SER A 106 2.68 -0.32 -3.10
CA SER A 106 1.27 0.00 -3.37
C SER A 106 0.63 -1.11 -4.18
N CYS A 107 -0.68 -1.27 -4.05
CA CYS A 107 -1.43 -2.08 -5.00
C CYS A 107 -1.45 -1.38 -6.35
N HIS A 108 -0.94 -2.02 -7.39
CA HIS A 108 -0.89 -1.47 -8.74
C HIS A 108 -1.69 -2.36 -9.69
N VAL A 109 -2.72 -1.76 -10.29
CA VAL A 109 -3.61 -2.43 -11.24
C VAL A 109 -3.50 -1.69 -12.57
N VAL A 110 -3.13 -2.41 -13.63
CA VAL A 110 -2.99 -1.82 -14.96
C VAL A 110 -3.91 -2.49 -15.96
N THR A 111 -4.39 -1.71 -16.91
CA THR A 111 -4.89 -2.20 -18.19
C THR A 111 -3.88 -1.85 -19.29
N ALA A 112 -4.27 -2.02 -20.55
CA ALA A 112 -3.47 -1.48 -21.65
C ALA A 112 -3.32 0.05 -21.54
N THR A 113 -4.37 0.77 -21.11
CA THR A 113 -4.45 2.24 -21.21
C THR A 113 -4.55 2.98 -19.88
N LEU A 114 -4.75 2.27 -18.78
CA LEU A 114 -4.94 2.83 -17.44
C LEU A 114 -3.95 2.21 -16.44
N SER A 115 -3.52 3.02 -15.47
CA SER A 115 -2.71 2.60 -14.33
C SER A 115 -3.35 3.15 -13.06
N LEU A 116 -3.73 2.27 -12.15
CA LEU A 116 -4.29 2.58 -10.85
C LEU A 116 -3.28 2.21 -9.77
N ARG A 117 -2.95 3.14 -8.88
CA ARG A 117 -2.25 2.86 -7.62
C ARG A 117 -3.18 3.06 -6.44
N ALA A 118 -3.24 2.07 -5.56
CA ALA A 118 -3.99 2.13 -4.31
C ALA A 118 -3.07 1.86 -3.12
N HIS A 119 -3.09 2.72 -2.11
CA HIS A 119 -2.29 2.57 -0.89
C HIS A 119 -2.94 3.29 0.28
N LEU A 120 -2.57 2.86 1.48
CA LEU A 120 -2.85 3.62 2.69
C LEU A 120 -1.87 4.80 2.78
N ALA A 121 -2.36 5.95 3.22
CA ALA A 121 -1.58 7.17 3.32
C ALA A 121 -1.81 7.87 4.65
N SER A 122 -0.79 8.60 5.09
CA SER A 122 -0.97 9.66 6.07
C SER A 122 -1.62 10.87 5.37
N ALA A 123 -2.53 11.57 6.04
CA ALA A 123 -3.17 12.76 5.46
C ALA A 123 -2.17 13.88 5.07
N ALA A 124 -0.92 13.79 5.52
CA ALA A 124 0.15 14.74 5.22
C ALA A 124 0.86 14.46 3.88
N ASP A 125 0.68 13.28 3.27
CA ASP A 125 1.39 12.86 2.05
C ASP A 125 0.68 13.28 0.75
N ASP A 126 -0.38 14.10 0.83
CA ASP A 126 -1.18 14.49 -0.32
C ASP A 126 -0.57 15.70 -1.07
N ILE A 127 0.23 15.43 -2.12
CA ILE A 127 0.52 16.44 -3.15
C ILE A 127 -0.71 16.56 -4.05
N VAL A 128 -1.42 17.67 -3.91
CA VAL A 128 -2.68 17.95 -4.60
C VAL A 128 -2.42 18.69 -5.90
N ILE A 129 -2.84 18.12 -7.02
CA ILE A 129 -2.86 18.80 -8.32
C ILE A 129 -4.31 18.77 -8.84
N GLY A 130 -4.85 19.93 -9.19
CA GLY A 130 -6.21 20.07 -9.75
C GLY A 130 -7.30 20.43 -8.73
N ALA A 131 -8.54 20.55 -9.22
CA ALA A 131 -9.70 20.91 -8.42
C ALA A 131 -10.06 19.83 -7.39
N ARG A 132 -10.46 20.27 -6.18
CA ARG A 132 -10.91 19.40 -5.08
C ARG A 132 -12.42 19.44 -4.93
N ARG A 133 -13.04 18.26 -4.83
CA ARG A 133 -14.48 18.09 -4.61
C ARG A 133 -14.73 17.12 -3.46
N PRO A 134 -15.43 17.54 -2.38
CA PRO A 134 -15.86 16.61 -1.35
C PRO A 134 -16.91 15.66 -1.92
N VAL A 135 -16.75 14.37 -1.62
CA VAL A 135 -17.67 13.29 -2.00
C VAL A 135 -17.85 12.32 -0.83
N THR A 136 -18.77 11.38 -0.98
CA THR A 136 -18.97 10.29 -0.02
C THR A 136 -18.82 8.96 -0.75
N VAL A 137 -18.07 8.04 -0.15
CA VAL A 137 -17.82 6.69 -0.68
C VAL A 137 -18.13 5.70 0.41
N ALA A 138 -19.11 4.83 0.21
CA ALA A 138 -19.52 3.83 1.21
C ALA A 138 -19.83 4.39 2.61
N GLY A 139 -20.32 5.64 2.71
CA GLY A 139 -20.58 6.32 3.98
C GLY A 139 -19.35 7.02 4.60
N HIS A 140 -18.18 6.88 3.99
CA HIS A 140 -16.95 7.54 4.41
C HIS A 140 -16.78 8.91 3.73
N ARG A 141 -16.16 9.85 4.48
CA ARG A 141 -15.73 11.14 3.93
C ARG A 141 -14.63 10.89 2.91
N ALA A 142 -14.74 11.53 1.75
CA ALA A 142 -13.76 11.40 0.70
C ALA A 142 -13.55 12.72 -0.04
N THR A 143 -12.37 12.87 -0.63
CA THR A 143 -12.02 14.00 -1.50
C THR A 143 -11.63 13.45 -2.86
N LEU A 144 -12.32 13.92 -3.88
CA LEU A 144 -11.98 13.67 -5.27
C LEU A 144 -11.16 14.85 -5.80
N THR A 145 -10.04 14.57 -6.43
CA THR A 145 -9.08 15.55 -6.93
C THR A 145 -8.78 15.29 -8.40
N GLY A 146 -8.84 16.34 -9.22
CA GLY A 146 -8.48 16.30 -10.64
C GLY A 146 -9.33 17.25 -11.47
N ASP A 147 -8.87 17.54 -12.69
CA ASP A 147 -9.55 18.42 -13.63
C ASP A 147 -10.19 17.62 -14.78
N GLN A 148 -11.28 18.15 -15.36
CA GLN A 148 -11.87 17.51 -16.54
C GLN A 148 -10.88 17.51 -17.70
N GLY A 149 -10.70 16.34 -18.32
CA GLY A 149 -9.74 16.14 -19.42
C GLY A 149 -8.29 15.93 -18.96
N ALA A 150 -7.99 16.00 -17.66
CA ALA A 150 -6.67 15.66 -17.13
C ALA A 150 -6.30 14.21 -17.41
N ALA A 151 -4.98 13.92 -17.40
CA ALA A 151 -4.47 12.56 -17.58
C ALA A 151 -4.47 11.75 -16.28
N ASP A 152 -4.84 12.38 -15.16
CA ASP A 152 -4.85 11.80 -13.83
C ASP A 152 -6.09 12.22 -13.02
N ALA A 153 -6.50 11.33 -12.13
CA ALA A 153 -7.55 11.58 -11.13
C ALA A 153 -7.20 10.85 -9.84
N LYS A 154 -7.52 11.48 -8.71
CA LYS A 154 -7.25 10.91 -7.37
C LYS A 154 -8.49 10.93 -6.51
N LEU A 155 -8.67 9.86 -5.73
CA LEU A 155 -9.67 9.75 -4.67
C LEU A 155 -8.97 9.42 -3.35
N SER A 156 -9.13 10.26 -2.33
CA SER A 156 -8.70 9.99 -0.95
C SER A 156 -9.92 9.76 -0.07
N VAL A 157 -9.95 8.65 0.67
CA VAL A 157 -11.08 8.24 1.52
C VAL A 157 -10.62 8.07 2.96
N THR A 158 -11.28 8.73 3.92
CA THR A 158 -11.00 8.54 5.36
C THR A 158 -11.62 7.22 5.83
N ILE A 159 -10.79 6.23 6.17
CA ILE A 159 -11.21 4.88 6.57
C ILE A 159 -11.12 4.63 8.08
N ALA A 160 -10.47 5.51 8.84
CA ALA A 160 -10.42 5.46 10.30
C ALA A 160 -10.53 6.85 10.92
N ASP A 161 -11.25 6.97 12.04
CA ASP A 161 -11.39 8.23 12.80
C ASP A 161 -10.21 8.43 13.78
N ALA A 162 -8.98 8.24 13.29
CA ALA A 162 -7.75 8.41 14.04
C ALA A 162 -6.82 9.42 13.35
N ALA A 163 -6.02 10.13 14.14
CA ALA A 163 -4.94 10.95 13.61
C ALA A 163 -3.85 10.04 13.02
N PRO A 164 -3.17 10.46 11.93
CA PRO A 164 -2.05 9.69 11.38
C PRO A 164 -0.92 9.56 12.41
N THR A 165 -0.30 8.39 12.45
CA THR A 165 0.84 8.07 13.32
C THR A 165 1.82 7.17 12.57
N THR A 166 2.93 6.78 13.18
CA THR A 166 3.88 5.82 12.57
C THR A 166 3.31 4.40 12.37
N TRP A 167 2.11 4.11 12.89
CA TRP A 167 1.46 2.81 12.82
C TRP A 167 -0.01 2.90 12.35
N VAL A 168 -0.49 4.10 12.00
CA VAL A 168 -1.84 4.34 11.47
C VAL A 168 -1.78 5.25 10.27
N ASP A 169 -2.27 4.74 9.15
CA ASP A 169 -2.51 5.45 7.90
C ASP A 169 -4.04 5.53 7.69
N PRO A 170 -4.69 6.62 8.16
CA PRO A 170 -6.15 6.69 8.27
C PRO A 170 -6.86 6.93 6.93
N GLU A 171 -6.12 7.19 5.85
CA GLU A 171 -6.66 7.44 4.53
C GLU A 171 -6.31 6.33 3.55
N LEU A 172 -7.26 5.97 2.69
CA LEU A 172 -7.04 5.13 1.52
C LEU A 172 -7.04 6.01 0.27
N THR A 173 -5.92 6.01 -0.46
CA THR A 173 -5.74 6.76 -1.69
C THR A 173 -5.84 5.85 -2.91
N PHE A 174 -6.57 6.31 -3.93
CA PHE A 174 -6.58 5.76 -5.28
C PHE A 174 -6.09 6.83 -6.25
N ALA A 175 -5.01 6.57 -6.98
CA ALA A 175 -4.50 7.44 -8.02
C ALA A 175 -4.60 6.71 -9.37
N LEU A 176 -5.40 7.26 -10.27
CA LEU A 176 -5.66 6.71 -11.59
C LEU A 176 -5.01 7.60 -12.65
N THR A 177 -4.16 7.01 -13.47
CA THR A 177 -3.47 7.68 -14.57
C THR A 177 -3.85 7.03 -15.89
N ARG A 178 -4.08 7.85 -16.91
CA ARG A 178 -4.38 7.46 -18.28
C ARG A 178 -3.14 7.57 -19.16
N HIS A 179 -2.93 6.59 -20.02
CA HIS A 179 -1.89 6.63 -21.04
C HIS A 179 -2.14 7.81 -22.01
N PRO A 180 -1.11 8.58 -22.44
CA PRO A 180 -1.31 9.77 -23.27
C PRO A 180 -2.03 9.53 -24.60
N ALA A 181 -1.87 8.34 -25.18
CA ALA A 181 -2.52 7.93 -26.42
C ALA A 181 -3.93 7.33 -26.25
N ALA A 182 -4.42 7.19 -25.02
CA ALA A 182 -5.75 6.66 -24.75
C ALA A 182 -6.86 7.69 -25.00
N ASP A 183 -8.12 7.25 -24.97
CA ASP A 183 -9.28 8.10 -25.22
C ASP A 183 -9.35 9.30 -24.24
N PRO A 184 -9.20 10.55 -24.73
CA PRO A 184 -9.24 11.74 -23.90
C PRO A 184 -10.61 11.99 -23.26
N ASP A 185 -11.68 11.40 -23.81
CA ASP A 185 -13.06 11.58 -23.33
C ASP A 185 -13.41 10.64 -22.17
N THR A 186 -12.48 9.77 -21.74
CA THR A 186 -12.66 8.92 -20.56
C THR A 186 -12.79 9.78 -19.29
N ASP A 187 -13.93 9.65 -18.58
CA ASP A 187 -14.17 10.35 -17.32
C ASP A 187 -13.42 9.66 -16.15
N LEU A 188 -12.16 10.06 -15.95
CA LEU A 188 -11.29 9.51 -14.90
C LEU A 188 -11.83 9.79 -13.49
N LEU A 189 -12.52 10.92 -13.29
CA LEU A 189 -13.10 11.31 -12.01
C LEU A 189 -14.25 10.36 -11.62
N ALA A 190 -15.15 10.08 -12.56
CA ALA A 190 -16.21 9.09 -12.35
C ALA A 190 -15.64 7.68 -12.16
N LEU A 191 -14.61 7.32 -12.93
CA LEU A 191 -13.98 6.00 -12.87
C LEU A 191 -13.28 5.75 -11.52
N VAL A 192 -12.44 6.66 -11.05
CA VAL A 192 -11.76 6.52 -9.74
C VAL A 192 -12.77 6.53 -8.58
N GLN A 193 -13.85 7.31 -8.68
CA GLN A 193 -14.95 7.25 -7.71
C GLN A 193 -15.68 5.90 -7.75
N GLY A 194 -15.91 5.34 -8.94
CA GLY A 194 -16.48 4.00 -9.12
C GLY A 194 -15.62 2.89 -8.52
N ILE A 195 -14.30 2.99 -8.67
CA ILE A 195 -13.32 2.10 -8.03
C ILE A 195 -13.42 2.20 -6.51
N GLY A 196 -13.42 3.41 -5.95
CA GLY A 196 -13.61 3.62 -4.52
C GLY A 196 -14.91 3.00 -3.99
N ASN A 197 -16.02 3.15 -4.72
CA ASN A 197 -17.31 2.57 -4.37
C ASN A 197 -17.32 1.03 -4.35
N ALA A 198 -16.42 0.38 -5.08
CA ALA A 198 -16.28 -1.09 -5.07
C ALA A 198 -15.31 -1.57 -4.00
N VAL A 199 -14.15 -0.90 -3.86
CA VAL A 199 -13.05 -1.35 -2.99
C VAL A 199 -13.28 -0.97 -1.53
N VAL A 200 -13.70 0.27 -1.25
CA VAL A 200 -13.84 0.75 0.13
C VAL A 200 -14.76 -0.15 0.95
N PRO A 201 -15.99 -0.52 0.51
CA PRO A 201 -16.84 -1.42 1.28
C PRO A 201 -16.21 -2.77 1.60
N ALA A 202 -15.33 -3.27 0.73
CA ALA A 202 -14.68 -4.57 0.92
C ALA A 202 -13.60 -4.52 2.01
N VAL A 203 -12.88 -3.40 2.12
CA VAL A 203 -11.80 -3.22 3.12
C VAL A 203 -12.27 -2.53 4.40
N THR A 204 -13.45 -1.90 4.40
CA THR A 204 -14.07 -1.28 5.58
C THR A 204 -15.31 -2.02 6.06
N ALA A 205 -15.43 -3.32 5.74
CA ALA A 205 -16.50 -4.16 6.25
C ALA A 205 -16.64 -4.02 7.78
N PRO A 206 -17.87 -4.06 8.35
CA PRO A 206 -18.09 -3.80 9.78
C PRO A 206 -17.15 -4.62 10.68
N GLY A 207 -16.48 -3.94 11.60
CA GLY A 207 -15.46 -4.55 12.45
C GLY A 207 -15.05 -3.64 13.61
N PRO A 208 -14.01 -4.03 14.37
CA PRO A 208 -13.57 -3.26 15.52
C PRO A 208 -12.96 -1.92 15.11
N SER A 209 -13.16 -0.91 15.95
CA SER A 209 -12.39 0.33 15.89
C SER A 209 -10.92 0.09 16.27
N LEU A 210 -10.06 1.02 15.88
CA LEU A 210 -8.67 1.03 16.36
C LEU A 210 -8.65 1.14 17.88
N PRO A 211 -7.75 0.40 18.56
CA PRO A 211 -7.69 0.44 20.02
C PRO A 211 -7.20 1.80 20.50
N ARG A 212 -7.77 2.25 21.62
CA ARG A 212 -7.31 3.47 22.28
C ARG A 212 -5.90 3.26 22.83
N VAL A 213 -4.96 4.10 22.41
CA VAL A 213 -3.60 4.16 22.94
C VAL A 213 -3.54 5.13 24.13
N VAL A 214 -2.95 4.69 25.24
CA VAL A 214 -2.69 5.52 26.43
C VAL A 214 -1.22 5.42 26.77
N ALA A 215 -0.52 6.55 26.83
CA ALA A 215 0.93 6.59 27.11
C ALA A 215 1.77 5.62 26.24
N ASN A 216 1.46 5.55 24.94
CA ASN A 216 2.09 4.66 23.97
C ASN A 216 1.92 3.15 24.27
N ALA A 217 0.91 2.77 25.04
CA ALA A 217 0.56 1.38 25.31
C ALA A 217 -0.90 1.09 24.94
N LEU A 218 -1.11 -0.15 24.52
CA LEU A 218 -2.43 -0.74 24.35
C LEU A 218 -2.87 -1.40 25.66
N PRO A 219 -4.18 -1.49 25.93
CA PRO A 219 -4.67 -2.31 27.03
C PRO A 219 -4.29 -3.78 26.78
N PRO A 220 -3.79 -4.52 27.80
CA PRO A 220 -3.51 -5.93 27.68
C PRO A 220 -4.76 -6.72 27.28
N ARG A 221 -4.63 -7.56 26.26
CA ARG A 221 -5.71 -8.39 25.74
C ARG A 221 -5.15 -9.72 25.27
N GLN A 222 -5.79 -10.81 25.67
CA GLN A 222 -5.46 -12.13 25.14
C GLN A 222 -6.02 -12.27 23.72
N VAL A 223 -5.15 -12.66 22.79
CA VAL A 223 -5.47 -12.87 21.39
C VAL A 223 -4.67 -14.06 20.91
N SER A 224 -5.36 -15.06 20.37
CA SER A 224 -4.74 -16.19 19.68
C SER A 224 -4.32 -15.80 18.26
N SER A 225 -3.26 -16.41 17.77
CA SER A 225 -2.88 -16.33 16.36
C SER A 225 -3.92 -17.02 15.47
N VAL A 226 -4.00 -16.59 14.21
CA VAL A 226 -4.93 -17.17 13.24
C VAL A 226 -4.38 -18.53 12.78
N PRO A 227 -5.14 -19.64 12.87
CA PRO A 227 -4.66 -20.94 12.42
C PRO A 227 -4.15 -20.92 10.97
N GLY A 228 -2.97 -21.51 10.73
CA GLY A 228 -2.34 -21.58 9.41
C GLY A 228 -1.72 -20.28 8.87
N ILE A 229 -2.02 -19.12 9.46
CA ILE A 229 -1.48 -17.81 9.05
C ILE A 229 -0.52 -17.26 10.10
N GLY A 230 -0.85 -17.44 11.38
CA GLY A 230 -0.05 -16.96 12.48
C GLY A 230 -0.20 -15.45 12.73
N ILE A 231 0.92 -14.81 13.06
CA ILE A 231 1.08 -13.37 13.24
C ILE A 231 1.40 -12.63 11.94
N ALA A 232 1.89 -13.34 10.91
CA ALA A 232 2.17 -12.74 9.62
C ALA A 232 0.91 -12.04 9.08
N ASP A 233 1.10 -10.87 8.46
CA ASP A 233 0.02 -10.06 7.89
C ASP A 233 -1.01 -9.51 8.88
N SER A 234 -0.74 -9.61 10.18
CA SER A 234 -1.59 -8.98 11.18
C SER A 234 -1.42 -7.47 11.18
N ALA A 235 -2.52 -6.74 11.42
CA ALA A 235 -2.46 -5.32 11.79
C ALA A 235 -1.58 -5.15 13.05
N LEU A 236 -0.84 -4.04 13.15
CA LEU A 236 0.18 -3.86 14.20
C LEU A 236 -0.38 -4.03 15.62
N PRO A 237 -1.56 -3.47 15.99
CA PRO A 237 -2.13 -3.73 17.31
C PRO A 237 -2.47 -5.20 17.57
N MET A 238 -2.90 -5.93 16.54
CA MET A 238 -3.20 -7.36 16.62
C MET A 238 -1.93 -8.17 16.84
N ALA A 239 -0.87 -7.86 16.09
CA ALA A 239 0.45 -8.45 16.26
C ALA A 239 0.97 -8.24 17.69
N ALA A 240 0.86 -7.03 18.24
CA ALA A 240 1.26 -6.72 19.61
C ALA A 240 0.52 -7.57 20.65
N TRP A 241 -0.80 -7.72 20.53
CA TRP A 241 -1.58 -8.56 21.45
C TRP A 241 -1.24 -10.05 21.32
N GLN A 242 -0.99 -10.55 20.11
CA GLN A 242 -0.55 -11.93 19.89
C GLN A 242 0.83 -12.19 20.52
N LEU A 243 1.78 -11.28 20.31
CA LEU A 243 3.11 -11.35 20.94
C LEU A 243 3.01 -11.34 22.46
N CYS A 244 2.25 -10.42 23.04
CA CYS A 244 2.05 -10.37 24.49
C CYS A 244 1.36 -11.61 25.05
N THR A 245 0.40 -12.17 24.31
CA THR A 245 -0.25 -13.42 24.69
C THR A 245 0.77 -14.54 24.79
N GLN A 246 1.65 -14.66 23.78
CA GLN A 246 2.66 -15.71 23.76
C GLN A 246 3.81 -15.48 24.76
N LEU A 247 4.22 -14.22 24.99
CA LEU A 247 5.17 -13.89 26.05
C LEU A 247 4.62 -14.25 27.44
N ALA A 248 3.38 -13.85 27.73
CA ALA A 248 2.72 -14.16 29.00
C ALA A 248 2.60 -15.68 29.22
N GLN A 249 2.16 -16.42 28.20
CA GLN A 249 2.01 -17.87 28.27
C GLN A 249 3.37 -18.57 28.45
N THR A 250 4.39 -18.19 27.67
CA THR A 250 5.72 -18.81 27.74
C THR A 250 6.41 -18.55 29.07
N LEU A 251 6.16 -17.40 29.70
CA LEU A 251 6.71 -17.04 31.01
C LEU A 251 5.85 -17.53 32.20
N GLY A 252 4.67 -18.10 31.95
CA GLY A 252 3.72 -18.47 33.01
C GLY A 252 3.22 -17.27 33.80
N ARG A 253 2.97 -16.14 33.13
CA ARG A 253 2.57 -14.86 33.73
C ARG A 253 1.17 -14.43 33.29
N PRO A 254 0.46 -13.62 34.09
CA PRO A 254 -0.77 -13.00 33.62
C PRO A 254 -0.49 -11.99 32.51
N ILE A 255 -1.42 -11.85 31.57
CA ILE A 255 -1.29 -10.91 30.44
C ILE A 255 -1.13 -9.45 30.91
N THR A 256 -1.62 -9.12 32.10
CA THR A 256 -1.50 -7.79 32.72
C THR A 256 -0.06 -7.40 33.05
N ASP A 257 0.87 -8.35 33.10
CA ASP A 257 2.30 -8.10 33.32
C ASP A 257 3.03 -7.75 32.01
N THR A 258 2.33 -7.83 30.87
CA THR A 258 2.86 -7.48 29.55
C THR A 258 2.38 -6.10 29.11
N GLN A 259 3.18 -5.43 28.31
CA GLN A 259 2.90 -4.11 27.77
C GLN A 259 2.85 -4.17 26.23
N PRO A 260 1.66 -4.37 25.63
CA PRO A 260 1.52 -4.29 24.19
C PRO A 260 1.67 -2.84 23.74
N ARG A 261 2.43 -2.63 22.67
CA ARG A 261 2.62 -1.32 22.03
C ARG A 261 1.94 -1.29 20.67
N PRO A 262 1.46 -0.12 20.24
CA PRO A 262 0.71 -0.01 18.99
C PRO A 262 1.55 -0.28 17.72
N ASP A 263 2.87 -0.25 17.84
CA ASP A 263 3.84 -0.51 16.77
C ASP A 263 4.08 -2.01 16.48
N GLY A 264 3.29 -2.91 17.07
CA GLY A 264 3.47 -4.36 16.88
C GLY A 264 4.55 -4.97 17.78
N SER A 265 4.92 -4.30 18.87
CA SER A 265 5.83 -4.84 19.88
C SER A 265 5.15 -5.14 21.22
N CYS A 266 5.81 -5.96 22.02
CA CYS A 266 5.41 -6.28 23.37
C CYS A 266 6.63 -6.40 24.28
N ASP A 267 6.53 -5.81 25.47
CA ASP A 267 7.53 -5.94 26.53
C ASP A 267 6.95 -6.64 27.76
N THR A 268 7.82 -7.28 28.51
CA THR A 268 7.53 -7.81 29.85
C THR A 268 8.77 -7.71 30.71
N GLN A 269 8.62 -7.08 31.88
CA GLN A 269 9.70 -6.94 32.85
C GLN A 269 9.18 -7.37 34.22
N SER A 270 9.81 -8.40 34.80
CA SER A 270 9.46 -8.88 36.13
C SER A 270 10.71 -9.33 36.87
N GLY A 271 11.15 -8.52 37.84
CA GLY A 271 12.30 -8.82 38.68
C GLY A 271 13.57 -8.99 37.85
N ALA A 272 14.04 -10.24 37.75
CA ALA A 272 15.28 -10.61 37.05
C ALA A 272 15.08 -10.98 35.57
N ILE A 273 13.84 -11.02 35.08
CA ILE A 273 13.51 -11.42 33.70
C ILE A 273 13.10 -10.19 32.91
N LEU A 274 13.78 -10.01 31.78
CA LEU A 274 13.40 -9.07 30.73
C LEU A 274 13.14 -9.89 29.46
N ALA A 275 11.93 -9.80 28.91
CA ALA A 275 11.64 -10.32 27.59
C ALA A 275 10.92 -9.27 26.76
N SER A 276 11.25 -9.20 25.48
CA SER A 276 10.51 -8.39 24.52
C SER A 276 10.43 -9.10 23.20
N ALA A 277 9.38 -8.81 22.45
CA ALA A 277 9.24 -9.26 21.08
C ALA A 277 8.66 -8.15 20.21
N SER A 278 9.15 -8.03 18.99
CA SER A 278 8.64 -7.07 18.01
C SER A 278 8.40 -7.75 16.68
N TYR A 279 7.23 -7.49 16.11
CA TYR A 279 6.91 -7.88 14.75
C TYR A 279 7.55 -6.86 13.79
N SER A 280 8.41 -7.34 12.91
CA SER A 280 8.94 -6.56 11.81
C SER A 280 8.15 -6.91 10.54
N PRO A 281 7.38 -5.95 9.98
CA PRO A 281 6.76 -6.13 8.68
C PRO A 281 7.84 -6.23 7.59
N PRO A 282 7.48 -6.67 6.37
CA PRO A 282 8.45 -6.77 5.30
C PRO A 282 8.94 -5.36 4.95
N ALA A 283 10.25 -5.16 4.94
CA ALA A 283 10.85 -3.91 4.49
C ALA A 283 10.92 -3.89 2.95
N TRP A 284 11.02 -2.71 2.37
CA TRP A 284 11.21 -2.55 0.93
C TRP A 284 12.56 -3.09 0.44
N SER A 285 13.62 -2.86 1.23
CA SER A 285 14.95 -3.33 0.85
C SER A 285 15.10 -4.78 1.29
N ASP A 286 14.81 -5.70 0.36
CA ASP A 286 15.24 -7.09 0.41
C ASP A 286 16.77 -7.13 0.26
N LYS A 287 17.49 -6.60 1.24
CA LYS A 287 18.90 -6.93 1.38
C LYS A 287 18.92 -8.39 1.77
N GLU A 288 19.50 -9.21 0.90
CA GLU A 288 19.71 -10.63 1.15
C GLU A 288 20.32 -10.81 2.55
N GLN A 289 19.48 -11.19 3.50
CA GLN A 289 19.88 -11.45 4.87
C GLN A 289 20.29 -12.91 4.96
N SER A 290 21.43 -13.17 5.61
CA SER A 290 21.81 -14.54 5.95
C SER A 290 21.01 -15.02 7.16
N TRP A 291 20.47 -16.22 7.06
CA TRP A 291 19.70 -16.90 8.10
C TRP A 291 20.38 -18.24 8.44
N PRO A 292 21.55 -18.21 9.13
CA PRO A 292 22.36 -19.40 9.35
C PRO A 292 21.76 -20.38 10.37
N ASP A 293 20.82 -19.91 11.20
CA ASP A 293 20.23 -20.67 12.30
C ASP A 293 18.77 -21.06 11.99
N SER A 294 18.15 -21.84 12.89
CA SER A 294 16.74 -22.18 12.82
C SER A 294 16.10 -22.17 14.20
N VAL A 295 14.89 -21.62 14.30
CA VAL A 295 14.04 -21.62 15.50
C VAL A 295 12.66 -22.13 15.10
N ALA A 296 12.15 -23.14 15.81
CA ALA A 296 10.87 -23.78 15.53
C ALA A 296 10.70 -24.20 14.05
N GLY A 297 11.80 -24.61 13.42
CA GLY A 297 11.86 -25.00 12.01
C GLY A 297 11.77 -23.84 11.01
N ARG A 298 11.98 -22.59 11.46
CA ARG A 298 12.03 -21.40 10.60
C ARG A 298 13.43 -20.82 10.53
N PRO A 299 13.84 -20.26 9.37
CA PRO A 299 15.11 -19.54 9.25
C PRO A 299 15.25 -18.47 10.33
N ALA A 300 16.40 -18.43 10.99
CA ALA A 300 16.67 -17.52 12.08
C ALA A 300 18.09 -16.97 12.03
N ARG A 301 18.33 -15.89 12.76
CA ARG A 301 19.67 -15.34 13.02
C ARG A 301 19.76 -14.82 14.43
N PHE A 302 20.88 -15.11 15.09
CA PHE A 302 21.19 -14.59 16.41
C PHE A 302 22.07 -13.34 16.32
N ASP A 303 21.72 -12.32 17.08
CA ASP A 303 22.46 -11.07 17.23
C ASP A 303 22.59 -10.72 18.72
N GLY A 304 23.66 -11.22 19.35
CA GLY A 304 23.89 -11.09 20.79
C GLY A 304 22.76 -11.70 21.62
N THR A 305 21.98 -10.83 22.27
CA THR A 305 20.86 -11.21 23.16
C THR A 305 19.51 -11.27 22.46
N THR A 306 19.52 -11.23 21.13
CA THR A 306 18.33 -11.19 20.29
C THR A 306 18.38 -12.31 19.26
N VAL A 307 17.22 -12.92 18.98
CA VAL A 307 17.02 -13.80 17.83
C VAL A 307 15.97 -13.19 16.92
N VAL A 308 16.25 -13.16 15.62
CA VAL A 308 15.29 -12.75 14.60
C VAL A 308 14.86 -14.01 13.87
N VAL A 309 13.56 -14.26 13.79
CA VAL A 309 12.97 -15.47 13.20
C VAL A 309 12.07 -15.08 12.03
N LYS A 310 12.31 -15.66 10.86
CA LYS A 310 11.52 -15.41 9.66
C LYS A 310 10.13 -16.03 9.78
N LEU A 311 9.09 -15.25 9.44
CA LEU A 311 7.69 -15.67 9.55
C LEU A 311 7.16 -16.34 8.29
N ARG A 312 7.75 -16.08 7.12
CA ARG A 312 7.34 -16.67 5.85
C ARG A 312 8.57 -16.92 4.97
N ASP A 313 8.50 -17.87 4.06
CA ASP A 313 9.66 -18.17 3.20
C ASP A 313 9.72 -17.16 2.04
N ASP A 314 8.56 -16.71 1.58
CA ASP A 314 8.29 -15.75 0.50
C ASP A 314 8.34 -14.26 0.91
N SER A 315 8.65 -13.95 2.17
CA SER A 315 8.62 -12.58 2.69
C SER A 315 9.58 -12.39 3.85
N ASP A 316 10.24 -11.23 3.94
CA ASP A 316 11.16 -10.87 5.03
C ASP A 316 10.46 -10.42 6.33
N GLN A 317 9.14 -10.66 6.43
CA GLN A 317 8.43 -10.61 7.70
C GLN A 317 9.15 -11.44 8.76
N SER A 318 9.38 -10.86 9.92
CA SER A 318 10.09 -11.53 11.02
C SER A 318 9.58 -11.12 12.39
N VAL A 319 9.88 -11.93 13.39
CA VAL A 319 9.74 -11.56 14.80
C VAL A 319 11.14 -11.49 15.39
N GLN A 320 11.45 -10.36 16.00
CA GLN A 320 12.63 -10.18 16.81
C GLN A 320 12.27 -10.49 18.26
N ILE A 321 12.99 -11.41 18.90
CA ILE A 321 12.78 -11.82 20.30
C ILE A 321 14.04 -11.52 21.08
N ARG A 322 13.88 -10.85 22.22
CA ARG A 322 14.92 -10.64 23.21
C ARG A 322 14.50 -11.29 24.51
N TYR A 323 15.41 -12.02 25.13
CA TYR A 323 15.17 -12.69 26.41
C TYR A 323 16.45 -12.69 27.24
N SER A 324 16.35 -12.27 28.50
CA SER A 324 17.47 -12.32 29.43
C SER A 324 16.97 -12.64 30.83
N VAL A 325 17.72 -13.51 31.51
CA VAL A 325 17.51 -13.89 32.91
C VAL A 325 18.76 -13.51 33.69
N ALA A 326 18.60 -12.79 34.80
CA ALA A 326 19.75 -12.46 35.64
C ALA A 326 20.47 -13.74 36.08
N ARG A 327 21.78 -13.81 35.84
CA ARG A 327 22.68 -14.94 36.17
C ARG A 327 22.53 -16.18 35.29
N SER A 328 22.01 -16.05 34.06
CA SER A 328 22.18 -17.12 33.08
C SER A 328 23.67 -17.37 32.80
N HIS A 329 24.04 -18.65 32.73
CA HIS A 329 25.37 -19.09 32.31
C HIS A 329 25.43 -19.44 30.81
N ASN A 330 24.28 -19.44 30.12
CA ASN A 330 24.17 -19.76 28.69
C ASN A 330 23.00 -18.99 28.05
N GLU A 331 23.17 -17.67 27.94
CA GLU A 331 22.12 -16.75 27.43
C GLU A 331 21.61 -17.13 26.04
N ARG A 332 22.49 -17.64 25.15
CA ARG A 332 22.09 -18.05 23.80
C ARG A 332 21.15 -19.26 23.83
N GLN A 333 21.47 -20.28 24.61
CA GLN A 333 20.60 -21.46 24.72
C GLN A 333 19.27 -21.10 25.36
N ASP A 334 19.28 -20.27 26.42
CA ASP A 334 18.05 -19.82 27.07
C ASP A 334 17.16 -19.04 26.10
N LEU A 335 17.75 -18.19 25.26
CA LEU A 335 17.05 -17.45 24.21
C LEU A 335 16.48 -18.37 23.13
N GLN A 336 17.25 -19.35 22.66
CA GLN A 336 16.80 -20.37 21.70
C GLN A 336 15.60 -21.15 22.26
N ASP A 337 15.73 -21.71 23.47
CA ASP A 337 14.68 -22.51 24.12
C ASP A 337 13.42 -21.66 24.36
N PHE A 338 13.59 -20.38 24.69
CA PHE A 338 12.48 -19.45 24.84
C PHE A 338 11.77 -19.20 23.50
N ALA A 339 12.53 -18.92 22.45
CA ALA A 339 12.00 -18.67 21.12
C ALA A 339 11.33 -19.92 20.52
N ASP A 340 11.89 -21.11 20.72
CA ASP A 340 11.31 -22.38 20.27
C ASP A 340 9.93 -22.67 20.88
N ARG A 341 9.67 -22.18 22.10
CA ARG A 341 8.34 -22.28 22.74
C ARG A 341 7.38 -21.19 22.25
N MET A 342 7.88 -19.98 22.04
CA MET A 342 7.06 -18.82 21.66
C MET A 342 6.60 -18.88 20.20
N MET A 343 7.44 -19.40 19.29
CA MET A 343 7.20 -19.31 17.85
C MET A 343 6.08 -20.19 17.30
N PRO A 344 5.88 -21.47 17.70
CA PRO A 344 4.87 -22.33 17.05
C PRO A 344 3.46 -21.73 17.05
N PRO A 345 2.93 -21.21 18.17
CA PRO A 345 1.62 -20.55 18.17
C PRO A 345 1.59 -19.30 17.29
N LEU A 346 2.66 -18.50 17.29
CA LEU A 346 2.78 -17.32 16.41
C LEU A 346 2.83 -17.67 14.93
N LEU A 347 3.19 -18.91 14.58
CA LEU A 347 3.15 -19.43 13.22
C LEU A 347 1.80 -20.09 12.89
N GLY A 348 0.84 -20.05 13.82
CA GLY A 348 -0.47 -20.67 13.66
C GLY A 348 -0.44 -22.20 13.73
N ARG A 349 0.54 -22.77 14.44
CA ARG A 349 0.74 -24.22 14.68
C ARG A 349 0.44 -24.59 16.12
#